data_AF-A0A1H5GZ52-F1
#
_entry.id   AF-A0A1H5GZ52-F1
#
_cell.length_a   1.000
_cell.length_b   1.000
_cell.length_c   1.000
_cell.angle_alpha   90.00
_cell.angle_beta   90.00
_cell.angle_gamma   90.00
#
_symmetry.space_group_name_H-M   'P 1'
#
loop_
_entity.id
_entity.type
_entity.pdbx_description
1 polymer ?
#
loop_
_entity_poly.entity_id
_entity_poly.type
_entity_poly.pdbx_seq_one_letter_code
_entity_poly.pdbx_strand_id
1 'polypeptide(L)'
;MTPKKIRYAAGLTNYVITRDLLTGHKTPRLRDNPGQVHAVVNNTHRPAMQEPFFVEETWDYRAALCGQLIRVVMPLSFKSTEENVCRRCVAKLSILETTDLTRFERVSIEGYSRWWMPKLNRNPSSTPQQPTDQPSRRR
;
A
#
# COMPACT_ATOMS: atom_id res chain seq x y z
N MET A 1 -12.74 0.43 -26.75
CA MET A 1 -11.80 -0.50 -26.07
C MET A 1 -11.93 -0.30 -24.57
N THR A 2 -12.41 -1.29 -23.82
CA THR A 2 -12.43 -1.22 -22.34
C THR A 2 -11.00 -1.37 -21.83
N PRO A 3 -10.49 -0.44 -21.00
CA PRO A 3 -9.14 -0.56 -20.47
C PRO A 3 -9.02 -1.85 -19.67
N LYS A 4 -8.06 -2.71 -20.04
CA LYS A 4 -7.76 -3.95 -19.32
C LYS A 4 -7.52 -3.59 -17.85
N LYS A 5 -8.37 -4.08 -16.96
CA LYS A 5 -8.30 -3.80 -15.53
C LYS A 5 -6.95 -4.32 -15.00
N ILE A 6 -6.00 -3.43 -14.75
CA ILE A 6 -4.71 -3.79 -14.17
C ILE A 6 -4.97 -4.16 -12.71
N ARG A 7 -4.89 -5.46 -12.40
CA ARG A 7 -5.07 -5.96 -11.03
C ARG A 7 -3.82 -5.74 -10.17
N TYR A 8 -2.63 -5.88 -10.77
CA TYR A 8 -1.35 -5.66 -10.10
C TYR A 8 -0.54 -4.62 -10.86
N ALA A 9 -0.28 -3.49 -10.21
CA ALA A 9 0.57 -2.43 -10.72
C ALA A 9 2.03 -2.69 -10.34
N ALA A 10 2.96 -2.14 -11.12
CA ALA A 10 4.37 -2.11 -10.77
C ALA A 10 4.61 -1.07 -9.67
N GLY A 11 5.38 -1.44 -8.64
CA GLY A 11 5.74 -0.57 -7.53
C GLY A 11 7.23 -0.56 -7.26
N LEU A 12 7.72 0.58 -6.79
CA LEU A 12 9.13 0.82 -6.46
C LEU A 12 9.26 1.24 -5.00
N THR A 13 10.35 0.80 -4.37
CA THR A 13 10.65 1.08 -2.95
C THR A 13 11.43 2.37 -2.75
N ASN A 14 11.97 2.95 -3.83
CA ASN A 14 12.89 4.07 -3.75
C ASN A 14 12.62 5.14 -4.82
N TYR A 15 12.84 6.39 -4.46
CA TYR A 15 12.77 7.55 -5.33
C TYR A 15 13.68 8.65 -4.78
N VAL A 16 13.80 9.76 -5.50
CA VAL A 16 14.57 10.94 -5.07
C VAL A 16 13.71 12.17 -5.03
N ILE A 17 13.98 13.06 -4.09
CA ILE A 17 13.38 14.40 -4.06
C ILE A 17 14.43 15.36 -4.57
N THR A 18 14.19 15.95 -5.73
CA THR A 18 15.04 17.01 -6.28
C THR A 18 14.51 18.36 -5.83
N ARG A 19 15.41 19.23 -5.36
CA ARG A 19 15.08 20.61 -5.03
C ARG A 19 15.53 21.51 -6.16
N ASP A 20 14.60 22.27 -6.72
CA ASP A 20 14.94 23.38 -7.62
C ASP A 20 15.69 24.45 -6.81
N LEU A 21 16.88 24.82 -7.26
CA LEU A 21 17.74 25.78 -6.57
C LEU A 21 17.23 27.22 -6.68
N LEU A 22 16.44 27.53 -7.73
CA LEU A 22 15.90 28.87 -7.97
C LEU A 22 14.62 29.10 -7.18
N THR A 23 13.69 28.14 -7.22
CA THR A 23 12.37 28.26 -6.59
C THR A 23 12.30 27.63 -5.21
N GLY A 24 13.29 26.82 -4.84
CA GLY A 24 13.28 26.01 -3.63
C GLY A 24 12.27 24.86 -3.65
N HIS A 25 11.51 24.70 -4.74
CA HIS A 25 10.45 23.71 -4.88
C HIS A 25 11.02 22.28 -4.84
N LYS A 26 10.35 21.38 -4.11
CA LYS A 26 10.72 19.97 -4.00
C LYS A 26 9.83 19.15 -4.91
N THR A 27 10.42 18.42 -5.85
CA THR A 27 9.70 17.57 -6.79
C THR A 27 10.18 16.12 -6.65
N PRO A 28 9.30 15.15 -6.38
CA PRO A 28 9.68 13.75 -6.38
C PRO A 28 9.99 13.28 -7.81
N ARG A 29 11.01 12.45 -7.94
CA ARG A 29 11.48 11.88 -9.21
C ARG A 29 11.91 10.43 -9.03
N LEU A 30 11.76 9.65 -10.08
CA LEU A 30 12.30 8.29 -10.13
C LEU A 30 13.83 8.34 -10.11
N ARG A 31 14.45 7.35 -9.46
CA ARG A 31 15.90 7.11 -9.60
C ARG A 31 16.18 6.39 -10.91
N ASP A 32 17.36 6.61 -11.48
CA ASP A 32 17.85 5.87 -12.65
C ASP A 32 17.93 4.36 -12.38
N ASN A 33 18.33 4.00 -11.16
CA ASN A 33 18.24 2.63 -10.66
C ASN A 33 17.25 2.59 -9.48
N PRO A 34 15.96 2.30 -9.74
CA PRO A 34 14.94 2.27 -8.71
C PRO A 34 14.96 0.96 -7.88
N GLY A 35 15.89 0.04 -8.18
CA GLY A 35 16.00 -1.25 -7.54
C GLY A 35 15.00 -2.27 -8.10
N GLN A 36 14.52 -3.17 -7.23
CA GLN A 36 13.60 -4.22 -7.67
C GLN A 36 12.19 -3.68 -7.92
N VAL A 37 11.55 -4.19 -8.96
CA VAL A 37 10.14 -3.92 -9.26
C VAL A 37 9.27 -4.91 -8.47
N HIS A 38 8.27 -4.39 -7.79
CA HIS A 38 7.36 -5.17 -6.94
C HIS A 38 5.93 -5.16 -7.48
N ALA A 39 5.20 -6.25 -7.25
CA ALA A 39 3.78 -6.35 -7.58
C ALA A 39 2.94 -5.72 -6.47
N VAL A 40 2.13 -4.72 -6.81
CA VAL A 40 1.25 -3.98 -5.88
C VAL A 40 -0.19 -4.18 -6.29
N VAL A 41 -1.05 -4.50 -5.33
CA VAL A 41 -2.49 -4.63 -5.62
C VAL A 41 -3.04 -3.27 -6.01
N ASN A 42 -3.57 -3.18 -7.22
CA ASN A 42 -4.16 -1.95 -7.72
C ASN A 42 -5.61 -1.87 -7.24
N ASN A 43 -5.93 -0.84 -6.45
CA ASN A 43 -7.28 -0.65 -5.99
C ASN A 43 -8.13 -0.13 -7.15
N THR A 44 -9.14 -0.91 -7.53
CA THR A 44 -9.89 -0.75 -8.77
C THR A 44 -10.79 0.48 -8.82
N HIS A 45 -10.86 1.23 -7.71
CA HIS A 45 -11.60 2.48 -7.58
C HIS A 45 -10.79 3.72 -7.94
N ARG A 46 -9.49 3.59 -8.21
CA ARG A 46 -8.70 4.74 -8.69
C ARG A 46 -8.73 4.83 -10.20
N PRO A 47 -8.88 6.05 -10.77
CA PRO A 47 -8.77 6.26 -12.21
C PRO A 47 -7.42 5.72 -12.70
N ALA A 48 -7.37 5.31 -13.97
CA ALA A 48 -6.13 4.86 -14.61
C ALA A 48 -5.05 5.93 -14.36
N MET A 49 -4.05 5.60 -13.54
CA MET A 49 -2.93 6.50 -13.28
C MET A 49 -2.24 6.75 -14.62
N GLN A 50 -2.08 8.01 -14.99
CA GLN A 50 -1.31 8.40 -16.20
C GLN A 50 0.16 8.64 -15.84
N GLU A 51 0.43 8.99 -14.59
CA GLU A 51 1.75 9.34 -14.08
C GLU A 51 2.12 8.49 -12.85
N PRO A 52 3.42 8.36 -12.52
CA PRO A 52 3.85 7.73 -11.28
C PRO A 52 3.24 8.41 -10.06
N PHE A 53 2.72 7.60 -9.15
CA PHE A 53 2.11 8.06 -7.91
C PHE A 53 3.08 7.90 -6.74
N PHE A 54 3.50 9.01 -6.13
CA PHE A 54 4.42 9.02 -4.99
C PHE A 54 3.65 8.98 -3.67
N VAL A 55 3.81 7.89 -2.92
CA VAL A 55 2.99 7.52 -1.76
C VAL A 55 3.20 8.43 -0.55
N GLU A 56 4.41 8.97 -0.35
CA GLU A 56 4.72 9.84 0.80
C GLU A 56 3.85 11.10 0.86
N GLU A 57 3.28 11.54 -0.27
CA GLU A 57 2.41 12.72 -0.32
C GLU A 57 1.02 12.46 0.28
N THR A 58 0.56 11.20 0.33
CA THR A 58 -0.84 10.89 0.65
C THR A 58 -1.05 10.01 1.87
N TRP A 59 0.01 9.64 2.60
CA TRP A 59 -0.04 8.72 3.75
C TRP A 59 -0.70 7.35 3.43
N ASP A 60 -0.83 7.01 2.13
CA ASP A 60 -1.49 5.80 1.65
C ASP A 60 -0.44 4.70 1.49
N TYR A 61 0.10 4.22 2.61
CA TYR A 61 1.12 3.17 2.62
C TYR A 61 0.66 1.97 1.80
N ARG A 62 1.50 1.50 0.87
CA ARG A 62 1.19 0.31 0.06
C ARG A 62 2.22 -0.76 0.29
N ALA A 63 1.74 -1.96 0.61
CA ALA A 63 2.57 -3.14 0.62
C ALA A 63 2.54 -3.83 -0.75
N ALA A 64 3.70 -4.26 -1.22
CA ALA A 64 3.79 -5.23 -2.29
C ALA A 64 3.33 -6.61 -1.83
N LEU A 65 3.07 -7.52 -2.77
CA LEU A 65 2.75 -8.92 -2.45
C LEU A 65 3.83 -9.55 -1.55
N CYS A 66 5.10 -9.22 -1.73
CA CYS A 66 6.19 -9.74 -0.90
C CYS A 66 6.27 -9.12 0.52
N GLY A 67 5.43 -8.14 0.84
CA GLY A 67 5.40 -7.40 2.11
C GLY A 67 6.29 -6.16 2.15
N GLN A 68 7.00 -5.83 1.08
CA GLN A 68 7.83 -4.61 1.01
C GLN A 68 6.96 -3.36 0.95
N LEU A 69 7.40 -2.29 1.61
CA LEU A 69 6.73 -0.99 1.56
C LEU A 69 7.08 -0.27 0.26
N ILE A 70 6.05 0.16 -0.44
CA ILE A 70 6.14 0.80 -1.75
C ILE A 70 5.97 2.29 -1.58
N ARG A 71 6.90 3.02 -2.20
CA ARG A 71 6.95 4.48 -2.19
C ARG A 71 6.46 5.09 -3.49
N VAL A 72 6.55 4.34 -4.59
CA VAL A 72 6.06 4.79 -5.90
C VAL A 72 5.23 3.68 -6.53
N VAL A 73 4.04 4.03 -7.01
CA VAL A 73 3.22 3.14 -7.84
C VAL A 73 3.27 3.64 -9.27
N MET A 74 3.67 2.78 -10.19
CA MET A 74 3.76 3.09 -11.60
C MET A 74 2.39 2.93 -12.27
N PRO A 75 2.11 3.69 -13.35
CA PRO A 75 0.89 3.55 -14.14
C PRO A 75 0.86 2.27 -14.99
N LEU A 76 1.87 1.40 -14.85
CA LEU A 76 2.07 0.19 -15.64
C LEU A 76 1.70 -1.06 -14.85
N SER A 77 1.26 -2.10 -15.56
CA SER A 77 1.05 -3.42 -14.99
C SER A 77 2.37 -4.06 -14.60
N PHE A 78 2.40 -4.76 -13.46
CA PHE A 78 3.53 -5.61 -13.10
C PHE A 78 3.66 -6.77 -14.10
N LYS A 79 4.86 -6.97 -14.65
CA LYS A 79 5.15 -8.11 -15.54
C LYS A 79 6.19 -9.01 -14.88
N SER A 80 5.85 -10.28 -14.71
CA SER A 80 6.72 -11.27 -14.03
C SER A 80 7.97 -11.66 -14.83
N THR A 81 8.01 -11.36 -16.13
CA THR A 81 9.09 -11.71 -17.06
C THR A 81 10.13 -10.61 -17.24
N GLU A 82 9.90 -9.42 -16.70
CA GLU A 82 10.84 -8.30 -16.84
C GLU A 82 12.10 -8.49 -15.98
N GLU A 83 13.17 -7.83 -16.38
CA GLU A 83 14.40 -7.79 -15.61
C GLU A 83 14.19 -7.02 -14.29
N ASN A 84 14.97 -7.35 -13.27
CA ASN A 84 14.93 -6.69 -11.95
C ASN A 84 13.61 -6.81 -11.18
N VAL A 85 12.74 -7.75 -11.53
CA VAL A 85 11.51 -8.02 -10.77
C VAL A 85 11.79 -8.76 -9.46
N CYS A 86 11.01 -8.45 -8.42
CA CYS A 86 11.09 -9.14 -7.14
C CYS A 86 10.62 -10.59 -7.27
N ARG A 87 11.53 -11.55 -7.11
CA ARG A 87 11.23 -13.00 -7.22
C ARG A 87 10.15 -13.48 -6.24
N ARG A 88 10.06 -12.87 -5.05
CA ARG A 88 9.00 -13.18 -4.07
C ARG A 88 7.63 -12.72 -4.55
N CYS A 89 7.55 -11.58 -5.23
CA CYS A 89 6.31 -11.13 -5.87
C CYS A 89 5.90 -12.07 -7.01
N VAL A 90 6.86 -12.50 -7.85
CA VAL A 90 6.61 -13.47 -8.92
C VAL A 90 6.05 -14.78 -8.37
N ALA A 91 6.68 -15.36 -7.34
CA ALA A 91 6.22 -16.62 -6.73
C ALA A 91 4.81 -16.51 -6.11
N LYS A 92 4.46 -15.38 -5.50
CA LYS A 92 3.10 -15.16 -5.01
C LYS A 92 2.12 -14.95 -6.15
N LEU A 93 2.51 -14.24 -7.19
CA LEU A 93 1.68 -14.00 -8.36
C LEU A 93 1.37 -15.31 -9.09
N SER A 94 2.34 -16.20 -9.24
CA SER A 94 2.10 -17.50 -9.87
C SER A 94 1.04 -18.29 -9.10
N ILE A 95 1.11 -18.34 -7.76
CA ILE A 95 0.08 -18.96 -6.93
C ILE A 95 -1.30 -18.31 -7.20
N LEU A 96 -1.36 -16.98 -7.30
CA LEU A 96 -2.59 -16.25 -7.57
C LEU A 96 -3.18 -16.49 -8.98
N GLU A 97 -2.38 -16.99 -9.92
CA GLU A 97 -2.75 -17.29 -11.31
C GLU A 97 -3.10 -18.76 -11.54
N THR A 98 -2.45 -19.70 -10.84
CA THR A 98 -2.61 -21.14 -11.08
C THR A 98 -3.73 -21.83 -10.29
N THR A 99 -4.23 -21.26 -9.20
CA THR A 99 -5.22 -21.94 -8.34
C THR A 99 -6.61 -21.31 -8.41
N ASP A 100 -7.63 -22.17 -8.36
CA ASP A 100 -9.00 -21.84 -7.95
C ASP A 100 -9.02 -21.42 -6.48
N LEU A 101 -8.38 -20.29 -6.18
CA LEU A 101 -8.37 -19.71 -4.86
C LEU A 101 -9.76 -19.16 -4.56
N THR A 102 -10.28 -19.51 -3.39
CA THR A 102 -11.43 -18.81 -2.82
C THR A 102 -11.10 -17.33 -2.64
N ARG A 103 -12.15 -16.49 -2.57
CA ARG A 103 -12.00 -15.06 -2.31
C ARG A 103 -11.15 -14.78 -1.05
N PHE A 104 -11.32 -15.60 -0.01
CA PHE A 104 -10.61 -15.42 1.27
C PHE A 104 -9.12 -15.74 1.16
N GLU A 105 -8.74 -16.83 0.50
CA GLU A 105 -7.33 -17.19 0.30
C GLU A 105 -6.61 -16.14 -0.53
N ARG A 106 -7.27 -15.64 -1.58
CA ARG A 106 -6.71 -14.57 -2.40
C ARG A 106 -6.45 -13.30 -1.59
N VAL A 107 -7.41 -12.86 -0.79
CA VAL A 107 -7.29 -11.67 0.09
C VAL A 107 -6.15 -11.85 1.10
N SER A 108 -5.97 -13.07 1.61
CA SER A 108 -4.87 -13.42 2.53
C SER A 108 -3.50 -13.27 1.86
N ILE A 109 -3.34 -13.79 0.64
CA ILE A 109 -2.07 -13.70 -0.12
C ILE A 109 -1.78 -12.26 -0.56
N GLU A 110 -2.81 -11.54 -1.02
CA GLU A 110 -2.72 -10.14 -1.46
C GLU A 110 -2.36 -9.17 -0.32
N GLY A 111 -2.47 -9.60 0.94
CA GLY A 111 -2.05 -8.77 2.07
C GLY A 111 -3.00 -7.60 2.34
N TYR A 112 -4.29 -7.73 1.99
CA TYR A 112 -5.37 -6.87 2.51
C TYR A 112 -5.63 -7.10 4.02
N SER A 113 -4.61 -7.56 4.73
CA SER A 113 -4.56 -7.62 6.18
C SER A 113 -4.55 -6.18 6.70
N ARG A 114 -5.56 -5.82 7.50
CA ARG A 114 -5.65 -4.56 8.29
C ARG A 114 -4.47 -4.31 9.27
N TRP A 115 -3.39 -5.07 9.14
CA TRP A 115 -2.23 -5.12 10.02
C TRP A 115 -1.16 -4.08 9.69
N TRP A 116 -1.17 -3.51 8.49
CA TRP A 116 -0.27 -2.41 8.10
C TRP A 116 -0.90 -1.02 8.25
N MET A 117 -2.20 -0.93 8.60
CA MET A 117 -2.73 0.33 9.13
C MET A 117 -2.00 0.62 10.44
N PRO A 118 -1.40 1.82 10.63
CA PRO A 118 -1.09 2.28 11.97
C PRO A 118 -2.39 2.14 12.76
N LYS A 119 -2.35 1.44 13.91
CA LYS A 119 -3.54 1.25 14.74
C LYS A 119 -4.24 2.60 14.86
N LEU A 120 -5.44 2.73 14.28
CA LEU A 120 -6.34 3.82 14.61
C LEU A 120 -6.42 3.80 16.13
N ASN A 121 -5.82 4.80 16.74
CA ASN A 121 -5.76 4.93 18.18
C ASN A 121 -7.23 5.00 18.63
N ARG A 122 -7.78 3.87 19.06
CA ARG A 122 -9.10 3.82 19.67
C ARG A 122 -8.92 4.56 20.98
N ASN A 123 -9.20 5.86 20.96
CA ASN A 123 -9.35 6.66 22.15
C ASN A 123 -10.39 5.92 23.03
N PRO A 124 -10.02 5.38 24.20
CA PRO A 124 -10.98 4.73 25.08
C PRO A 124 -11.67 5.84 25.88
N SER A 125 -12.37 6.73 25.18
CA SER A 125 -13.15 7.83 25.76
C SER A 125 -14.63 7.53 25.62
N SER A 126 -15.03 6.34 26.07
CA SER A 126 -16.43 6.00 26.27
C SER A 126 -16.52 5.01 27.42
N THR A 127 -16.11 5.46 28.60
CA THR A 127 -16.53 4.86 29.86
C THR A 127 -17.99 5.26 30.08
N PRO A 128 -18.95 4.32 30.15
CA PRO A 128 -20.28 4.64 30.64
C PRO A 128 -20.15 5.12 32.09
N GLN A 129 -20.61 6.33 32.39
CA GLN A 129 -20.73 6.78 33.78
C GLN A 129 -21.67 5.82 34.53
N GLN A 130 -21.14 5.06 35.48
CA GLN A 130 -21.97 4.39 36.47
C GLN A 130 -22.57 5.41 37.44
N PRO A 131 -23.78 5.17 37.98
CA PRO A 131 -24.42 6.07 38.94
C PRO A 131 -23.62 6.12 40.24
N THR A 132 -23.46 7.32 40.77
CA THR A 132 -22.78 7.60 42.03
C THR A 132 -23.64 7.16 43.21
N ASP A 133 -23.41 5.96 43.76
CA ASP A 133 -23.88 5.61 45.09
C ASP A 133 -22.86 6.11 46.14
N GLN A 134 -23.23 7.16 46.86
CA GLN A 134 -22.53 7.63 48.05
C GLN A 134 -22.79 6.67 49.23
N PRO A 135 -21.76 6.22 49.96
CA PRO A 135 -21.92 5.83 51.34
C PRO A 135 -21.53 7.00 52.25
N SER A 136 -22.53 7.46 52.99
CA SER A 136 -22.41 8.30 54.17
C SER A 136 -21.37 7.75 55.15
N ARG A 137 -20.33 8.54 55.42
CA ARG A 137 -19.40 8.28 56.54
C ARG A 137 -19.67 9.26 57.66
N ARG A 138 -20.23 8.70 58.73
CA ARG A 138 -20.17 9.23 60.09
C ARG A 138 -18.73 9.56 60.49
N ARG A 139 -18.52 10.75 61.05
CA ARG A 139 -17.93 10.94 62.38
C ARG A 139 -18.36 12.30 62.92
#